data_AF-A0A073KKH8-F1
#
_entry.id   AF-A0A073KKH8-F1
#
_cell.length_a   1.000
_cell.length_b   1.000
_cell.length_c   1.000
_cell.angle_alpha   90.00
_cell.angle_beta   90.00
_cell.angle_gamma   90.00
#
_symmetry.space_group_name_H-M   'P 1'
#
loop_
_entity.id
_entity.type
_entity.pdbx_description
1 polymer ?
#
loop_
_entity_poly.entity_id
_entity_poly.type
_entity_poly.pdbx_seq_one_letter_code
_entity_poly.pdbx_strand_id
1 'polypeptide(L)'
;MQMSEPKFFVEYEWSNLCTQIPKKFYELGLCEKLKNQIRFKFVGFGTDKDNLFIVFPKGFQLSKDINVNKQKAKLLLKTLIKYEKSTLENHLLGDGNDVIAEAFSSIARLVEDYQNFGIIKFQKKKQEINGKGRINWGKTMKQTQPYIQGDFPLYLDLITSRTQIFSEHEISYIHEYVLHQISLQFGWLFDFKFYPNNMEELFNIEHMIHILTNALSQTFVEREIQLFQELISYLKKISQEDSSALSIYATPYFHNIWELMCAQIFEDDASLHRLVPNPYWIVDNREYETKQIPDILFKKNHELYVLDAKYYRIKEGLGKLPGWKDIVKQLFYAQSFKNNGFAENSNTFQDIHNIFLFPSTCAETIRHFGFSAVKGLEDKHTGFGKIFAFEIDVEFALNTYVYENETGLQDKLINNIVKLS
;
A
#
# COMPACT_ATOMS: atom_id res chain seq x y z
N MET A 1 21.36 -3.32 -15.80
CA MET A 1 20.52 -3.74 -16.94
C MET A 1 19.28 -2.87 -16.95
N GLN A 2 18.91 -2.29 -18.09
CA GLN A 2 17.71 -1.44 -18.19
C GLN A 2 16.48 -2.34 -18.37
N MET A 3 15.44 -2.15 -17.54
CA MET A 3 14.22 -2.95 -17.66
C MET A 3 13.57 -2.79 -19.04
N SER A 4 12.97 -3.88 -19.53
CA SER A 4 12.12 -3.84 -20.70
C SER A 4 10.88 -2.97 -20.45
N GLU A 5 10.23 -2.55 -21.52
CA GLU A 5 9.01 -1.75 -21.45
C GLU A 5 7.92 -2.47 -20.62
N PRO A 6 7.29 -1.79 -19.63
CA PRO A 6 6.31 -2.42 -18.75
C PRO A 6 5.08 -2.88 -19.53
N LYS A 7 4.51 -4.02 -19.10
CA LYS A 7 3.32 -4.61 -19.68
C LYS A 7 2.15 -4.42 -18.74
N PHE A 8 1.04 -3.91 -19.29
CA PHE A 8 -0.12 -3.53 -18.51
C PHE A 8 -1.29 -4.47 -18.77
N PHE A 9 -1.96 -4.85 -17.69
CA PHE A 9 -3.12 -5.74 -17.68
C PHE A 9 -4.18 -5.19 -16.72
N VAL A 10 -5.39 -5.71 -16.81
CA VAL A 10 -6.47 -5.43 -15.87
C VAL A 10 -6.89 -6.74 -15.21
N GLU A 11 -7.13 -6.69 -13.90
CA GLU A 11 -7.49 -7.84 -13.10
C GLU A 11 -8.78 -8.49 -13.64
N TYR A 12 -8.73 -9.81 -13.77
CA TYR A 12 -9.78 -10.64 -14.33
C TYR A 12 -10.19 -10.32 -15.78
N GLU A 13 -9.46 -9.50 -16.55
CA GLU A 13 -9.72 -9.33 -17.98
C GLU A 13 -8.89 -10.31 -18.82
N TRP A 14 -9.50 -10.84 -19.89
CA TRP A 14 -8.79 -11.67 -20.86
C TRP A 14 -7.99 -10.79 -21.80
N SER A 15 -6.69 -11.00 -21.82
CA SER A 15 -5.75 -10.28 -22.70
C SER A 15 -5.01 -11.28 -23.58
N ASN A 16 -4.67 -10.88 -24.80
CA ASN A 16 -3.88 -11.72 -25.68
C ASN A 16 -2.45 -11.84 -25.14
N LEU A 17 -1.90 -13.05 -25.18
CA LEU A 17 -0.57 -13.34 -24.66
C LEU A 17 0.50 -12.78 -25.62
N CYS A 18 0.95 -11.55 -25.38
CA CYS A 18 2.02 -10.95 -26.18
C CYS A 18 3.41 -11.46 -25.78
N THR A 19 3.57 -12.02 -24.58
CA THR A 19 4.86 -12.50 -24.06
C THR A 19 4.73 -13.74 -23.19
N GLN A 20 5.80 -14.53 -23.07
CA GLN A 20 5.84 -15.64 -22.13
C GLN A 20 5.65 -15.12 -20.70
N ILE A 21 4.79 -15.80 -19.96
CA ILE A 21 4.48 -15.51 -18.56
C ILE A 21 5.18 -16.57 -17.73
N PRO A 22 5.92 -16.18 -16.67
CA PRO A 22 6.66 -17.12 -15.83
C PRO A 22 5.76 -18.22 -15.27
N LYS A 23 6.26 -19.45 -15.25
CA LYS A 23 5.52 -20.62 -14.72
C LYS A 23 5.03 -20.39 -13.29
N LYS A 24 5.84 -19.72 -12.48
CA LYS A 24 5.54 -19.42 -11.08
C LYS A 24 4.27 -18.57 -10.88
N PHE A 25 3.87 -17.72 -11.83
CA PHE A 25 2.55 -17.05 -11.75
C PHE A 25 1.37 -18.03 -11.81
N TYR A 26 1.50 -19.10 -12.60
CA TYR A 26 0.46 -20.13 -12.69
C TYR A 26 0.47 -21.03 -11.46
N GLU A 27 1.65 -21.40 -10.97
CA GLU A 27 1.82 -22.23 -9.76
C GLU A 27 1.23 -21.55 -8.51
N LEU A 28 1.38 -20.23 -8.40
CA LEU A 28 0.79 -19.42 -7.32
C LEU A 28 -0.70 -19.10 -7.54
N GLY A 29 -1.32 -19.56 -8.63
CA GLY A 29 -2.72 -19.26 -8.95
C GLY A 29 -3.00 -17.79 -9.31
N LEU A 30 -1.96 -16.99 -9.55
CA LEU A 30 -2.04 -15.56 -9.83
C LEU A 30 -2.53 -15.25 -11.26
N CYS A 31 -2.45 -16.22 -12.16
CA CYS A 31 -3.03 -16.11 -13.49
C CYS A 31 -3.55 -17.44 -14.01
N GLU A 32 -4.39 -17.37 -15.04
CA GLU A 32 -4.84 -18.54 -15.79
C GLU A 32 -4.77 -18.28 -17.29
N LYS A 33 -4.57 -19.35 -18.05
CA LYS A 33 -4.44 -19.31 -19.50
C LYS A 33 -5.59 -20.07 -20.15
N LEU A 34 -6.19 -19.47 -21.16
CA LEU A 34 -7.17 -20.10 -22.03
C LEU A 34 -6.77 -19.85 -23.49
N LYS A 35 -6.36 -20.91 -24.20
CA LYS A 35 -5.81 -20.81 -25.56
C LYS A 35 -4.64 -19.81 -25.61
N ASN A 36 -4.79 -18.69 -26.33
CA ASN A 36 -3.81 -17.61 -26.46
C ASN A 36 -4.12 -16.40 -25.57
N GLN A 37 -5.05 -16.54 -24.63
CA GLN A 37 -5.42 -15.47 -23.71
C GLN A 37 -4.95 -15.79 -22.29
N ILE A 38 -4.61 -14.73 -21.55
CA ILE A 38 -4.29 -14.78 -20.13
C ILE A 38 -5.23 -13.87 -19.35
N ARG A 39 -5.54 -14.30 -18.13
CA ARG A 39 -6.27 -13.54 -17.14
C ARG A 39 -5.51 -13.56 -15.82
N PHE A 40 -5.21 -12.39 -15.28
CA PHE A 40 -4.61 -12.23 -13.96
C PHE A 40 -5.67 -12.16 -12.86
N LYS A 41 -5.34 -12.61 -11.65
CA LYS A 41 -6.22 -12.69 -10.48
C LYS A 41 -5.68 -11.90 -9.28
N PHE A 42 -4.85 -10.90 -9.56
CA PHE A 42 -4.26 -10.01 -8.57
C PHE A 42 -4.17 -8.60 -9.11
N VAL A 43 -3.98 -7.64 -8.22
CA VAL A 43 -3.66 -6.25 -8.54
C VAL A 43 -2.28 -5.91 -7.99
N GLY A 44 -1.42 -5.29 -8.80
CA GLY A 44 -0.07 -4.88 -8.41
C GLY A 44 0.99 -5.15 -9.47
N PHE A 45 2.18 -5.46 -9.00
CA PHE A 45 3.41 -5.53 -9.80
C PHE A 45 4.02 -6.92 -9.70
N GLY A 46 4.52 -7.42 -10.83
CA GLY A 46 5.33 -8.63 -10.86
C GLY A 46 6.51 -8.46 -11.79
N THR A 47 7.69 -8.90 -11.39
CA THR A 47 8.90 -8.83 -12.21
C THR A 47 9.47 -10.20 -12.50
N ASP A 48 9.82 -10.44 -13.75
CA ASP A 48 10.61 -11.59 -14.16
C ASP A 48 11.73 -11.17 -15.09
N LYS A 49 12.97 -11.32 -14.62
CA LYS A 49 14.17 -10.80 -15.29
C LYS A 49 13.98 -9.31 -15.58
N ASP A 50 13.98 -8.92 -16.85
CA ASP A 50 13.76 -7.52 -17.26
C ASP A 50 12.29 -7.15 -17.48
N ASN A 51 11.35 -8.09 -17.34
CA ASN A 51 9.94 -7.86 -17.63
C ASN A 51 9.21 -7.39 -16.37
N LEU A 52 8.56 -6.22 -16.46
CA LEU A 52 7.62 -5.73 -15.46
C LEU A 52 6.19 -5.94 -15.93
N PHE A 53 5.41 -6.70 -15.17
CA PHE A 53 3.98 -6.91 -15.33
C PHE A 53 3.25 -6.05 -14.32
N ILE A 54 2.30 -5.24 -14.78
CA ILE A 54 1.50 -4.34 -13.95
C ILE A 54 0.04 -4.69 -14.20
N VAL A 55 -0.65 -5.13 -13.15
CA VAL A 55 -2.06 -5.51 -13.22
C VAL A 55 -2.87 -4.49 -12.43
N PHE A 56 -3.72 -3.75 -13.13
CA PHE A 56 -4.61 -2.73 -12.56
C PHE A 56 -5.89 -3.36 -11.99
N PRO A 57 -6.55 -2.67 -11.04
CA PRO A 57 -7.83 -3.12 -10.49
C PRO A 57 -8.94 -3.23 -11.55
N LYS A 58 -9.98 -4.01 -11.25
CA LYS A 58 -11.21 -4.07 -12.06
C LYS A 58 -11.77 -2.69 -12.37
N GLY A 59 -12.34 -2.53 -13.56
CA GLY A 59 -12.99 -1.30 -13.99
C GLY A 59 -12.01 -0.25 -14.55
N PHE A 60 -10.70 -0.50 -14.49
CA PHE A 60 -9.69 0.39 -15.06
C PHE A 60 -9.65 0.30 -16.59
N GLN A 61 -9.46 1.45 -17.25
CA GLN A 61 -9.27 1.50 -18.70
C GLN A 61 -7.81 1.81 -19.04
N LEU A 62 -7.18 0.88 -19.76
CA LEU A 62 -5.83 1.06 -20.30
C LEU A 62 -5.83 2.10 -21.43
N SER A 63 -4.90 3.05 -21.36
CA SER A 63 -4.66 4.00 -22.44
C SER A 63 -3.80 3.37 -23.54
N LYS A 64 -3.95 3.87 -24.77
CA LYS A 64 -2.99 3.58 -25.86
C LYS A 64 -1.64 4.25 -25.62
N ASP A 65 -1.62 5.35 -24.87
CA ASP A 65 -0.39 6.02 -24.48
C ASP A 65 0.22 5.33 -23.25
N ILE A 66 1.41 4.80 -23.41
CA ILE A 66 2.12 4.11 -22.35
C ILE A 66 2.50 5.03 -21.19
N ASN A 67 2.77 6.30 -21.44
CA ASN A 67 3.14 7.24 -20.38
C ASN A 67 1.97 7.50 -19.43
N VAL A 68 0.75 7.53 -19.95
CA VAL A 68 -0.48 7.61 -19.14
C VAL A 68 -0.61 6.37 -18.25
N ASN A 69 -0.37 5.17 -18.79
CA ASN A 69 -0.40 3.94 -17.98
C ASN A 69 0.74 3.90 -16.94
N LYS A 70 1.92 4.45 -17.26
CA LYS A 70 3.01 4.61 -16.28
C LYS A 70 2.60 5.52 -15.13
N GLN A 71 1.96 6.66 -15.38
CA GLN A 71 1.46 7.53 -14.30
C GLN A 71 0.43 6.83 -13.43
N LYS A 72 -0.51 6.11 -14.06
CA LYS A 72 -1.48 5.26 -13.36
C LYS A 72 -0.80 4.20 -12.49
N ALA A 73 0.28 3.59 -12.97
CA ALA A 73 1.05 2.62 -12.21
C ALA A 73 1.70 3.24 -10.96
N LYS A 74 2.22 4.47 -11.05
CA LYS A 74 2.74 5.17 -9.85
C LYS A 74 1.65 5.39 -8.81
N LEU A 75 0.45 5.77 -9.26
CA LEU A 75 -0.69 5.96 -8.38
C LEU A 75 -1.11 4.64 -7.69
N LEU A 76 -1.12 3.54 -8.44
CA LEU A 76 -1.38 2.21 -7.87
C LEU A 76 -0.33 1.82 -6.83
N LEU A 77 0.97 2.06 -7.11
CA LEU A 77 2.03 1.77 -6.15
C LEU A 77 1.83 2.55 -4.84
N LYS A 78 1.56 3.86 -4.92
CA LYS A 78 1.28 4.70 -3.76
C LYS A 78 0.07 4.19 -2.96
N THR A 79 -0.97 3.74 -3.65
CA THR A 79 -2.17 3.14 -3.03
C THR A 79 -1.80 1.90 -2.23
N LEU A 80 -1.06 0.96 -2.83
CA LEU A 80 -0.67 -0.28 -2.16
C LEU A 80 0.25 -0.02 -0.97
N ILE A 81 1.23 0.88 -1.09
CA ILE A 81 2.12 1.28 0.02
C ILE A 81 1.31 1.92 1.16
N LYS A 82 0.34 2.80 0.84
CA LYS A 82 -0.52 3.41 1.85
C LYS A 82 -1.35 2.36 2.59
N TYR A 83 -1.91 1.40 1.86
CA TYR A 83 -2.69 0.31 2.44
C TYR A 83 -1.84 -0.57 3.37
N GLU A 84 -0.64 -0.97 2.92
CA GLU A 84 0.34 -1.73 3.72
C GLU A 84 0.66 -1.02 5.04
N LYS A 85 0.92 0.30 4.99
CA LYS A 85 1.21 1.09 6.21
C LYS A 85 0.00 1.22 7.15
N SER A 86 -1.22 1.20 6.62
CA SER A 86 -2.45 1.35 7.42
C SER A 86 -2.91 0.04 8.08
N THR A 87 -2.47 -1.10 7.56
CA THR A 87 -2.85 -2.43 8.05
C THR A 87 -1.71 -2.97 8.92
N LEU A 88 -1.96 -3.15 10.22
CA LEU A 88 -1.00 -3.74 11.16
C LEU A 88 -0.65 -5.20 10.83
N GLU A 89 -1.46 -5.84 9.99
CA GLU A 89 -1.26 -7.20 9.51
C GLU A 89 -0.76 -7.14 8.05
N ASN A 90 0.48 -7.60 7.82
CA ASN A 90 1.13 -7.68 6.51
C ASN A 90 0.43 -8.71 5.59
N HIS A 91 -0.81 -8.44 5.20
CA HIS A 91 -1.68 -9.36 4.45
C HIS A 91 -1.80 -9.00 2.97
N LEU A 92 -0.76 -8.41 2.37
CA LEU A 92 -0.76 -8.21 0.92
C LEU A 92 -0.93 -9.54 0.15
N LEU A 93 -0.54 -10.68 0.70
CA LEU A 93 -0.70 -12.01 0.08
C LEU A 93 -1.55 -13.03 0.87
N GLY A 94 -2.29 -12.61 1.90
CA GLY A 94 -3.06 -13.54 2.74
C GLY A 94 -2.21 -14.34 3.73
N ASP A 95 -2.89 -15.08 4.59
CA ASP A 95 -2.37 -15.69 5.82
C ASP A 95 -1.54 -16.97 5.59
N GLY A 96 -0.51 -16.89 4.72
CA GLY A 96 0.35 -18.00 4.36
C GLY A 96 1.79 -17.56 4.09
N ASN A 97 2.74 -18.39 4.53
CA ASN A 97 4.21 -18.23 4.45
C ASN A 97 4.81 -18.08 3.03
N ASP A 98 4.05 -17.74 2.00
CA ASP A 98 4.55 -17.53 0.66
C ASP A 98 5.02 -16.08 0.48
N VAL A 99 6.23 -15.85 0.99
CA VAL A 99 7.04 -14.63 0.91
C VAL A 99 7.25 -14.23 -0.54
N ILE A 100 6.40 -13.34 -1.06
CA ILE A 100 6.65 -12.68 -2.35
C ILE A 100 6.41 -11.17 -2.29
N ALA A 101 5.60 -10.67 -1.33
CA ALA A 101 5.25 -9.26 -1.14
C ALA A 101 6.43 -8.33 -0.72
N GLU A 102 7.57 -8.86 -0.28
CA GLU A 102 8.59 -8.06 0.38
C GLU A 102 9.45 -7.18 -0.56
N ALA A 103 9.52 -7.49 -1.87
CA ALA A 103 10.51 -6.84 -2.74
C ALA A 103 10.27 -5.34 -2.93
N PHE A 104 9.06 -4.92 -3.26
CA PHE A 104 8.76 -3.49 -3.45
C PHE A 104 8.60 -2.75 -2.12
N SER A 105 8.19 -3.42 -1.04
CA SER A 105 8.16 -2.83 0.31
C SER A 105 9.58 -2.47 0.77
N SER A 106 10.55 -3.36 0.58
CA SER A 106 11.97 -3.06 0.83
C SER A 106 12.49 -1.91 -0.04
N ILE A 107 12.18 -1.92 -1.34
CA ILE A 107 12.59 -0.83 -2.25
C ILE A 107 11.98 0.51 -1.83
N ALA A 108 10.69 0.53 -1.50
CA ALA A 108 10.00 1.72 -1.03
C ALA A 108 10.65 2.29 0.24
N ARG A 109 10.96 1.42 1.22
CA ARG A 109 11.62 1.81 2.46
C ARG A 109 13.04 2.33 2.26
N LEU A 110 13.82 1.73 1.35
CA LEU A 110 15.15 2.23 0.98
C LEU A 110 15.10 3.62 0.32
N VAL A 111 14.16 3.83 -0.60
CA VAL A 111 13.96 5.12 -1.25
C VAL A 111 13.50 6.17 -0.24
N GLU A 112 12.58 5.82 0.65
CA GLU A 112 12.06 6.71 1.70
C GLU A 112 13.15 7.07 2.74
N ASP A 113 13.97 6.12 3.21
CA ASP A 113 15.12 6.41 4.09
C ASP A 113 16.07 7.40 3.42
N TYR A 114 16.42 7.17 2.15
CA TYR A 114 17.31 8.07 1.42
C TYR A 114 16.70 9.47 1.24
N GLN A 115 15.42 9.58 0.90
CA GLN A 115 14.75 10.87 0.74
C GLN A 115 14.71 11.67 2.06
N ASN A 116 14.55 10.98 3.18
CA ASN A 116 14.45 11.61 4.50
C ASN A 116 15.82 11.99 5.08
N PHE A 117 16.85 11.17 4.85
CA PHE A 117 18.10 11.28 5.60
C PHE A 117 19.38 11.29 4.73
N GLY A 118 19.27 11.03 3.42
CA GLY A 118 20.39 10.88 2.51
C GLY A 118 21.24 9.64 2.78
N ILE A 119 22.39 9.56 2.07
CA ILE A 119 23.36 8.45 2.23
C ILE A 119 23.82 8.33 3.68
N ILE A 120 23.97 7.09 4.13
CA ILE A 120 24.49 6.79 5.46
C ILE A 120 25.92 7.33 5.61
N LYS A 121 26.15 8.02 6.73
CA LYS A 121 27.44 8.64 7.05
C LYS A 121 27.85 8.21 8.45
N PHE A 122 29.11 7.83 8.60
CA PHE A 122 29.63 7.36 9.88
C PHE A 122 30.37 8.48 10.59
N GLN A 123 30.18 8.59 11.90
CA GLN A 123 30.90 9.57 12.72
C GLN A 123 31.93 8.85 13.60
N LYS A 124 33.21 9.16 13.42
CA LYS A 124 34.27 8.68 14.31
C LYS A 124 34.89 9.85 15.05
N LYS A 125 35.05 9.71 16.36
CA LYS A 125 35.85 10.66 17.15
C LYS A 125 37.32 10.39 16.86
N LYS A 126 37.95 11.26 16.08
CA LYS A 126 39.39 11.25 15.87
C LYS A 126 40.06 11.95 17.05
N GLN A 127 41.06 11.30 17.63
CA GLN A 127 41.93 11.89 18.65
C GLN A 127 43.25 12.25 18.00
N GLU A 128 43.73 13.46 18.27
CA GLU A 128 44.98 14.00 17.71
C GLU A 128 45.74 14.75 18.83
N ILE A 129 47.07 14.76 18.78
CA ILE A 129 47.87 15.61 19.65
C ILE A 129 47.90 17.01 19.02
N ASN A 130 47.57 18.03 19.80
CA ASN A 130 47.50 19.44 19.37
C ASN A 130 46.63 19.69 18.12
N GLY A 131 45.63 18.83 17.88
CA GLY A 131 44.69 19.00 16.77
C GLY A 131 43.70 20.15 16.99
N LYS A 132 42.97 20.56 15.94
CA LYS A 132 41.99 21.66 15.96
C LYS A 132 40.68 21.35 16.73
N GLY A 133 40.58 20.18 17.36
CA GLY A 133 39.40 19.74 18.08
C GLY A 133 39.31 20.28 19.51
N ARG A 134 38.26 19.90 20.24
CA ARG A 134 38.12 20.24 21.65
C ARG A 134 39.16 19.48 22.48
N ILE A 135 39.85 20.19 23.37
CA ILE A 135 40.85 19.60 24.29
C ILE A 135 40.13 18.67 25.29
N ASN A 136 40.65 17.46 25.44
CA ASN A 136 40.23 16.51 26.46
C ASN A 136 41.19 16.58 27.65
N TRP A 137 40.97 17.57 28.54
CA TRP A 137 41.82 17.80 29.71
C TRP A 137 41.99 16.56 30.59
N GLY A 138 40.94 15.76 30.77
CA GLY A 138 41.02 14.53 31.56
C GLY A 138 41.97 13.48 30.98
N LYS A 139 42.09 13.39 29.65
CA LYS A 139 43.11 12.53 29.01
C LYS A 139 44.48 13.20 28.99
N THR A 140 44.55 14.49 28.64
CA THR A 140 45.80 15.26 28.62
C THR A 140 46.53 15.15 29.96
N MET A 141 45.87 15.46 31.08
CA MET A 141 46.49 15.41 32.41
C MET A 141 46.93 14.00 32.85
N LYS A 142 46.32 12.94 32.30
CA LYS A 142 46.65 11.54 32.62
C LYS A 142 47.76 10.97 31.75
N GLN A 143 47.86 11.43 30.50
CA GLN A 143 48.67 10.77 29.46
C GLN A 143 49.85 11.62 28.98
N THR A 144 49.86 12.92 29.26
CA THR A 144 50.98 13.81 28.91
C THR A 144 51.60 14.39 30.17
N GLN A 145 52.91 14.58 30.14
CA GLN A 145 53.65 15.10 31.28
C GLN A 145 53.63 16.64 31.24
N PRO A 146 53.18 17.31 32.31
CA PRO A 146 53.23 18.77 32.38
C PRO A 146 54.68 19.25 32.57
N TYR A 147 54.99 20.37 31.95
CA TYR A 147 56.16 21.17 32.26
C TYR A 147 55.79 22.15 33.38
N ILE A 148 56.60 22.19 34.43
CA ILE A 148 56.33 23.06 35.58
C ILE A 148 57.03 24.40 35.36
N GLN A 149 56.23 25.49 35.28
CA GLN A 149 56.75 26.86 35.26
C GLN A 149 56.24 27.59 36.50
N GLY A 150 57.10 27.71 37.52
CA GLY A 150 56.71 28.18 38.84
C GLY A 150 55.73 27.20 39.51
N ASP A 151 54.60 27.70 40.02
CA ASP A 151 53.54 26.89 40.64
C ASP A 151 52.49 26.38 39.63
N PHE A 152 52.68 26.62 38.32
CA PHE A 152 51.68 26.29 37.30
C PHE A 152 52.15 25.15 36.38
N PRO A 153 51.34 24.08 36.23
CA PRO A 153 51.60 23.02 35.25
C PRO A 153 51.16 23.45 33.84
N LEU A 154 52.08 23.43 32.88
CA LEU A 154 51.85 23.72 31.47
C LEU A 154 51.91 22.42 30.64
N TYR A 155 50.83 22.14 29.92
CA TYR A 155 50.74 20.99 29.02
C TYR A 155 50.98 21.46 27.58
N LEU A 156 52.09 21.03 26.97
CA LEU A 156 52.44 21.36 25.58
C LEU A 156 51.80 20.39 24.57
N ASP A 157 51.56 19.15 24.98
CA ASP A 157 50.90 18.12 24.17
C ASP A 157 49.45 17.94 24.64
N LEU A 158 48.54 18.67 24.01
CA LEU A 158 47.11 18.64 24.30
C LEU A 158 46.44 17.53 23.50
N ILE A 159 45.83 16.57 24.18
CA ILE A 159 45.00 15.56 23.49
C ILE A 159 43.69 16.23 23.11
N THR A 160 43.47 16.43 21.81
CA THR A 160 42.23 17.01 21.29
C THR A 160 41.38 15.95 20.60
N SER A 161 40.07 16.16 20.62
CA SER A 161 39.10 15.29 19.96
C SER A 161 38.17 16.10 19.06
N ARG A 162 37.97 15.62 17.85
CA ARG A 162 36.96 16.15 16.92
C ARG A 162 36.15 14.99 16.35
N THR A 163 34.86 15.22 16.16
CA THR A 163 34.02 14.30 15.40
C THR A 163 34.29 14.52 13.93
N GLN A 164 34.75 13.48 13.25
CA GLN A 164 34.92 13.49 11.80
C GLN A 164 33.84 12.60 11.18
N ILE A 165 33.17 13.14 10.17
CA ILE A 165 32.19 12.41 9.37
C ILE A 165 32.95 11.73 8.23
N PHE A 166 32.75 10.42 8.07
CA PHE A 166 33.29 9.61 6.99
C PHE A 166 32.12 9.24 6.06
N SER A 167 32.17 9.74 4.83
CA SER A 167 31.27 9.37 3.73
C SER A 167 31.85 8.26 2.84
N GLU A 168 33.14 7.98 2.94
CA GLU A 168 33.88 7.00 2.13
C GLU A 168 33.97 5.62 2.83
N HIS A 169 32.95 5.28 3.62
CA HIS A 169 32.91 3.97 4.27
C HIS A 169 32.36 2.93 3.27
N GLU A 170 32.85 1.68 3.32
CA GLU A 170 32.40 0.58 2.44
C GLU A 170 30.87 0.45 2.41
N ILE A 171 30.22 0.59 3.57
CA ILE A 171 28.77 0.56 3.71
C ILE A 171 28.08 1.73 2.97
N SER A 172 28.68 2.92 2.96
CA SER A 172 28.15 4.06 2.21
C SER A 172 28.16 3.76 0.71
N TYR A 173 29.23 3.13 0.19
CA TYR A 173 29.28 2.70 -1.20
C TYR A 173 28.28 1.60 -1.53
N ILE A 174 28.08 0.63 -0.63
CA ILE A 174 27.05 -0.41 -0.78
C ILE A 174 25.66 0.24 -0.85
N HIS A 175 25.39 1.24 0.00
CA HIS A 175 24.12 1.98 -0.05
C HIS A 175 23.96 2.74 -1.38
N GLU A 176 24.99 3.47 -1.84
CA GLU A 176 24.97 4.16 -3.14
C GLU A 176 24.72 3.19 -4.31
N TYR A 177 25.35 2.02 -4.29
CA TYR A 177 25.16 0.97 -5.29
C TYR A 177 23.72 0.46 -5.34
N VAL A 178 23.16 0.12 -4.18
CA VAL A 178 21.77 -0.38 -4.11
C VAL A 178 20.80 0.68 -4.63
N LEU A 179 20.96 1.94 -4.20
CA LEU A 179 20.12 3.04 -4.70
C LEU A 179 20.28 3.26 -6.21
N HIS A 180 21.50 3.11 -6.74
CA HIS A 180 21.72 3.21 -8.18
C HIS A 180 21.01 2.08 -8.94
N GLN A 181 21.09 0.83 -8.47
CA GLN A 181 20.36 -0.29 -9.07
C GLN A 181 18.84 -0.08 -9.03
N ILE A 182 18.30 0.36 -7.88
CA ILE A 182 16.89 0.72 -7.73
C ILE A 182 16.50 1.82 -8.71
N SER A 183 17.34 2.86 -8.85
CA SER A 183 17.07 3.97 -9.76
C SER A 183 17.04 3.52 -11.22
N LEU A 184 17.92 2.61 -11.63
CA LEU A 184 17.94 2.07 -12.99
C LEU A 184 16.71 1.18 -13.29
N GLN A 185 16.29 0.36 -12.34
CA GLN A 185 15.19 -0.58 -12.54
C GLN A 185 13.82 0.05 -12.32
N PHE A 186 13.63 0.71 -11.17
CA PHE A 186 12.34 1.19 -10.68
C PHE A 186 12.27 2.71 -10.54
N GLY A 187 13.32 3.46 -10.91
CA GLY A 187 13.38 4.91 -10.70
C GLY A 187 12.22 5.68 -11.31
N TRP A 188 11.71 5.25 -12.48
CA TRP A 188 10.53 5.88 -13.08
C TRP A 188 9.25 5.66 -12.27
N LEU A 189 9.13 4.54 -11.54
CA LEU A 189 7.95 4.17 -10.77
C LEU A 189 7.92 4.89 -9.40
N PHE A 190 9.09 5.10 -8.80
CA PHE A 190 9.27 5.80 -7.52
C PHE A 190 9.55 7.31 -7.66
N ASP A 191 9.58 7.85 -8.89
CA ASP A 191 10.06 9.22 -9.16
C ASP A 191 11.46 9.50 -8.59
N PHE A 192 12.33 8.48 -8.68
CA PHE A 192 13.61 8.43 -8.03
C PHE A 192 14.77 8.34 -9.04
N LYS A 193 15.68 9.30 -8.98
CA LYS A 193 16.93 9.31 -9.76
C LYS A 193 18.11 9.40 -8.84
N PHE A 194 19.04 8.45 -8.95
CA PHE A 194 20.26 8.42 -8.18
C PHE A 194 21.47 8.12 -9.04
N TYR A 195 22.46 9.00 -8.95
CA TYR A 195 23.74 8.90 -9.63
C TYR A 195 24.83 8.86 -8.55
N PRO A 196 25.55 7.74 -8.41
CA PRO A 196 26.61 7.62 -7.41
C PRO A 196 27.76 8.57 -7.74
N ASN A 197 28.45 9.07 -6.70
CA ASN A 197 29.57 10.00 -6.89
C ASN A 197 30.83 9.27 -7.38
N ASN A 198 31.04 8.05 -6.92
CA ASN A 198 32.15 7.18 -7.33
C ASN A 198 31.59 5.85 -7.83
N MET A 199 31.99 5.47 -9.05
CA MET A 199 31.76 4.15 -9.63
C MET A 199 33.02 3.30 -9.45
N GLU A 200 33.50 3.14 -8.22
CA GLU A 200 34.56 2.17 -7.96
C GLU A 200 34.04 0.75 -8.26
N GLU A 201 34.91 -0.16 -8.69
CA GLU A 201 34.59 -1.57 -8.89
C GLU A 201 34.18 -2.17 -7.54
N LEU A 202 32.88 -2.12 -7.26
CA LEU A 202 32.34 -2.68 -6.05
C LEU A 202 32.41 -4.21 -6.10
N PHE A 203 32.74 -4.76 -4.94
CA PHE A 203 32.99 -6.18 -4.68
C PHE A 203 31.82 -7.10 -5.05
N ASN A 204 32.05 -8.41 -5.02
CA ASN A 204 31.00 -9.43 -5.13
C ASN A 204 29.86 -9.16 -4.12
N ILE A 205 28.60 -9.38 -4.53
CA ILE A 205 27.38 -9.23 -3.71
C ILE A 205 27.51 -9.97 -2.37
N GLU A 206 28.09 -11.18 -2.36
CA GLU A 206 28.33 -11.94 -1.13
C GLU A 206 29.20 -11.19 -0.13
N HIS A 207 30.23 -10.49 -0.62
CA HIS A 207 31.11 -9.67 0.21
C HIS A 207 30.36 -8.46 0.78
N MET A 208 29.50 -7.81 -0.02
CA MET A 208 28.66 -6.71 0.46
C MET A 208 27.72 -7.16 1.59
N ILE A 209 27.09 -8.33 1.42
CA ILE A 209 26.21 -8.92 2.45
C ILE A 209 27.01 -9.21 3.72
N HIS A 210 28.24 -9.73 3.61
CA HIS A 210 29.09 -10.00 4.76
C HIS A 210 29.45 -8.72 5.54
N ILE A 211 29.87 -7.66 4.83
CA ILE A 211 30.18 -6.35 5.43
C ILE A 211 28.98 -5.80 6.20
N LEU A 212 27.80 -5.80 5.57
CA LEU A 212 26.57 -5.31 6.20
C LEU A 212 26.16 -6.15 7.41
N THR A 213 26.31 -7.47 7.34
CA THR A 213 25.96 -8.39 8.43
C THR A 213 26.87 -8.17 9.64
N ASN A 214 28.17 -7.99 9.41
CA ASN A 214 29.12 -7.66 10.47
C ASN A 214 28.78 -6.31 11.11
N ALA A 215 28.49 -5.29 10.30
CA ALA A 215 28.10 -3.97 10.79
C ALA A 215 26.79 -4.02 11.61
N LEU A 216 25.80 -4.78 11.14
CA LEU A 216 24.52 -5.00 11.82
C LEU A 216 24.71 -5.61 13.22
N SER A 217 25.68 -6.53 13.38
CA SER A 217 25.98 -7.13 14.69
C SER A 217 26.64 -6.17 15.70
N GLN A 218 27.14 -5.03 15.24
CA GLN A 218 27.92 -4.08 16.04
C GLN A 218 27.18 -2.76 16.29
N THR A 219 26.14 -2.45 15.51
CA THR A 219 25.36 -1.22 15.69
C THR A 219 24.20 -1.40 16.65
N PHE A 220 23.89 -0.34 17.39
CA PHE A 220 22.72 -0.22 18.25
C PHE A 220 21.82 0.94 17.81
N VAL A 221 22.14 1.59 16.68
CA VAL A 221 21.39 2.72 16.14
C VAL A 221 20.23 2.17 15.32
N GLU A 222 19.00 2.47 15.74
CA GLU A 222 17.77 1.91 15.13
C GLU A 222 17.69 2.11 13.61
N ARG A 223 18.01 3.32 13.13
CA ARG A 223 18.06 3.61 11.68
C ARG A 223 19.09 2.72 10.96
N GLU A 224 20.28 2.55 11.53
CA GLU A 224 21.33 1.72 10.91
C GLU A 224 20.90 0.25 10.85
N ILE A 225 20.29 -0.25 11.94
CA ILE A 225 19.75 -1.61 12.01
C ILE A 225 18.73 -1.83 10.89
N GLN A 226 17.74 -0.95 10.78
CA GLN A 226 16.69 -1.04 9.76
C GLN A 226 17.27 -0.96 8.34
N LEU A 227 18.14 0.04 8.08
CA LEU A 227 18.77 0.21 6.77
C LEU A 227 19.61 -1.00 6.38
N PHE A 228 20.42 -1.54 7.28
CA PHE A 228 21.27 -2.71 6.97
C PHE A 228 20.44 -3.96 6.70
N GLN A 229 19.36 -4.18 7.44
CA GLN A 229 18.42 -5.27 7.17
C GLN A 229 17.81 -5.15 5.77
N GLU A 230 17.39 -3.95 5.36
CA GLU A 230 16.82 -3.73 4.02
C GLU A 230 17.85 -3.88 2.90
N LEU A 231 19.06 -3.35 3.08
CA LEU A 231 20.15 -3.52 2.12
C LEU A 231 20.52 -5.00 1.95
N ILE A 232 20.62 -5.76 3.06
CA ILE A 232 20.90 -7.21 3.02
C ILE A 232 19.75 -7.95 2.31
N SER A 233 18.50 -7.64 2.62
CA SER A 233 17.32 -8.24 1.99
C SER A 233 17.33 -8.02 0.47
N TYR A 234 17.60 -6.79 0.03
CA TYR A 234 17.71 -6.44 -1.38
C TYR A 234 18.87 -7.16 -2.08
N LEU A 235 20.07 -7.16 -1.49
CA LEU A 235 21.25 -7.81 -2.07
C LEU A 235 21.08 -9.33 -2.17
N LYS A 236 20.49 -9.99 -1.16
CA LYS A 236 20.18 -11.42 -1.23
C LYS A 236 19.23 -11.76 -2.38
N LYS A 237 18.24 -10.90 -2.64
CA LYS A 237 17.31 -11.07 -3.76
C LYS A 237 18.02 -10.98 -5.12
N ILE A 238 18.97 -10.06 -5.27
CA ILE A 238 19.77 -9.97 -6.49
C ILE A 238 20.75 -11.14 -6.61
N SER A 239 21.39 -11.55 -5.51
CA SER A 239 22.39 -12.63 -5.49
C SER A 239 21.84 -14.01 -5.86
N GLN A 240 20.54 -14.24 -5.67
CA GLN A 240 19.87 -15.51 -6.02
C GLN A 240 19.64 -15.61 -7.54
N GLU A 241 20.70 -15.39 -8.32
CA GLU A 241 20.80 -15.41 -9.79
C GLU A 241 20.46 -16.76 -10.45
N ASP A 242 19.75 -17.67 -9.77
CA ASP A 242 19.04 -18.76 -10.42
C ASP A 242 17.77 -18.23 -11.11
N SER A 243 17.97 -17.42 -12.16
CA SER A 243 17.15 -17.16 -13.37
C SER A 243 15.60 -17.20 -13.33
N SER A 244 14.98 -17.18 -12.15
CA SER A 244 13.56 -17.49 -11.90
C SER A 244 12.97 -16.78 -10.68
N ALA A 245 13.72 -15.84 -10.06
CA ALA A 245 13.29 -15.08 -8.90
C ALA A 245 12.20 -14.05 -9.27
N LEU A 246 10.99 -14.56 -9.48
CA LEU A 246 9.77 -13.78 -9.59
C LEU A 246 9.60 -12.94 -8.30
N SER A 247 9.68 -11.61 -8.42
CA SER A 247 9.30 -10.70 -7.34
C SER A 247 7.91 -10.15 -7.61
N ILE A 248 7.02 -10.18 -6.61
CA ILE A 248 5.59 -9.84 -6.78
C ILE A 248 5.19 -8.93 -5.63
N TYR A 249 4.80 -7.71 -5.96
CA TYR A 249 4.15 -6.82 -5.01
C TYR A 249 2.72 -6.60 -5.44
N ALA A 250 1.85 -7.47 -4.95
CA ALA A 250 0.47 -7.52 -5.37
C ALA A 250 -0.42 -8.05 -4.27
N THR A 251 -1.73 -7.86 -4.46
CA THR A 251 -2.76 -8.48 -3.64
C THR A 251 -3.82 -9.15 -4.52
N PRO A 252 -4.22 -10.40 -4.22
CA PRO A 252 -5.42 -11.01 -4.80
C PRO A 252 -6.71 -10.50 -4.13
N TYR A 253 -6.59 -9.74 -3.05
CA TYR A 253 -7.70 -9.27 -2.21
C TYR A 253 -7.92 -7.76 -2.35
N PHE A 254 -7.76 -7.21 -3.56
CA PHE A 254 -7.94 -5.77 -3.79
C PHE A 254 -9.35 -5.26 -3.45
N HIS A 255 -10.34 -6.15 -3.31
CA HIS A 255 -11.66 -5.77 -2.79
C HIS A 255 -11.61 -5.12 -1.39
N ASN A 256 -10.69 -5.55 -0.52
CA ASN A 256 -10.50 -4.91 0.79
C ASN A 256 -10.00 -3.47 0.65
N ILE A 257 -9.07 -3.24 -0.30
CA ILE A 257 -8.58 -1.90 -0.62
C ILE A 257 -9.71 -1.06 -1.22
N TRP A 258 -10.52 -1.64 -2.11
CA TRP A 258 -11.69 -0.99 -2.68
C TRP A 258 -12.70 -0.55 -1.61
N GLU A 259 -13.07 -1.43 -0.69
CA GLU A 259 -13.95 -1.13 0.44
C GLU A 259 -13.39 0.01 1.29
N LEU A 260 -12.11 -0.05 1.66
CA LEU A 260 -11.45 1.01 2.43
C LEU A 260 -11.42 2.35 1.69
N MET A 261 -11.11 2.35 0.39
CA MET A 261 -11.12 3.56 -0.42
C MET A 261 -12.52 4.18 -0.45
N CYS A 262 -13.56 3.37 -0.67
CA CYS A 262 -14.93 3.86 -0.65
C CYS A 262 -15.33 4.39 0.73
N ALA A 263 -14.96 3.71 1.82
CA ALA A 263 -15.22 4.18 3.18
C ALA A 263 -14.58 5.54 3.46
N GLN A 264 -13.34 5.76 3.01
CA GLN A 264 -12.69 7.07 3.13
C GLN A 264 -13.38 8.14 2.27
N ILE A 265 -13.70 7.82 1.00
CA ILE A 265 -14.32 8.76 0.05
C ILE A 265 -15.71 9.23 0.51
N PHE A 266 -16.50 8.32 1.10
CA PHE A 266 -17.84 8.60 1.60
C PHE A 266 -17.86 8.90 3.10
N GLU A 267 -16.71 9.12 3.73
CA GLU A 267 -16.58 9.53 5.13
C GLU A 267 -17.42 8.63 6.06
N ASP A 268 -17.14 7.32 6.03
CA ASP A 268 -17.83 6.32 6.85
C ASP A 268 -17.87 6.75 8.33
N ASP A 269 -19.08 6.75 8.90
CA ASP A 269 -19.35 7.12 10.28
C ASP A 269 -19.31 5.86 11.16
N ALA A 270 -18.14 5.61 11.73
CA ALA A 270 -17.89 4.50 12.67
C ALA A 270 -18.87 4.46 13.87
N SER A 271 -19.52 5.58 14.24
CA SER A 271 -20.50 5.59 15.33
C SER A 271 -21.81 4.89 14.94
N LEU A 272 -22.19 4.92 13.66
CA LEU A 272 -23.41 4.29 13.15
C LEU A 272 -23.30 2.76 13.14
N HIS A 273 -22.09 2.22 13.00
CA HIS A 273 -21.84 0.78 13.08
C HIS A 273 -22.23 0.17 14.43
N ARG A 274 -22.22 0.97 15.52
CA ARG A 274 -22.69 0.53 16.84
C ARG A 274 -24.22 0.40 16.93
N LEU A 275 -24.94 1.04 16.01
CA LEU A 275 -26.39 0.99 15.92
C LEU A 275 -26.88 -0.15 15.04
N VAL A 276 -25.96 -0.86 14.35
CA VAL A 276 -26.28 -2.02 13.52
C VAL A 276 -26.77 -3.15 14.45
N PRO A 277 -28.03 -3.61 14.31
CA PRO A 277 -28.54 -4.69 15.12
C PRO A 277 -27.89 -6.01 14.72
N ASN A 278 -27.45 -6.81 15.69
CA ASN A 278 -26.72 -8.05 15.44
C ASN A 278 -27.61 -9.28 15.67
N PRO A 279 -27.64 -10.26 14.75
CA PRO A 279 -28.29 -11.53 15.01
C PRO A 279 -27.57 -12.28 16.14
N TYR A 280 -28.30 -13.13 16.85
CA TYR A 280 -27.72 -13.97 17.90
C TYR A 280 -28.33 -15.37 17.87
N TRP A 281 -27.59 -16.32 18.41
CA TRP A 281 -28.04 -17.67 18.70
C TRP A 281 -28.26 -17.82 20.21
N ILE A 282 -29.25 -18.60 20.61
CA ILE A 282 -29.36 -19.11 21.98
C ILE A 282 -29.09 -20.61 21.93
N VAL A 283 -27.99 -21.05 22.56
CA VAL A 283 -27.59 -22.46 22.67
C VAL A 283 -27.32 -22.75 24.14
N ASP A 284 -27.99 -23.75 24.71
CA ASP A 284 -27.87 -24.12 26.13
C ASP A 284 -28.05 -22.93 27.09
N ASN A 285 -29.05 -22.08 26.84
CA ASN A 285 -29.32 -20.83 27.58
C ASN A 285 -28.15 -19.82 27.57
N ARG A 286 -27.24 -19.92 26.60
CA ARG A 286 -26.17 -18.93 26.36
C ARG A 286 -26.39 -18.26 25.03
N GLU A 287 -26.22 -16.95 25.03
CA GLU A 287 -26.32 -16.12 23.84
C GLU A 287 -24.97 -16.04 23.12
N TYR A 288 -25.00 -16.23 21.80
CA TYR A 288 -23.85 -16.11 20.91
C TYR A 288 -24.20 -15.15 19.77
N GLU A 289 -23.71 -13.92 19.86
CA GLU A 289 -23.92 -12.91 18.83
C GLU A 289 -23.09 -13.20 17.56
N THR A 290 -23.66 -12.86 16.42
CA THR A 290 -22.98 -12.75 15.13
C THR A 290 -23.19 -11.34 14.58
N LYS A 291 -22.21 -10.80 13.84
CA LYS A 291 -22.28 -9.41 13.39
C LYS A 291 -22.91 -9.25 12.01
N GLN A 292 -23.70 -8.19 11.86
CA GLN A 292 -23.94 -7.55 10.57
C GLN A 292 -22.86 -6.50 10.35
N ILE A 293 -22.21 -6.51 9.18
CA ILE A 293 -21.10 -5.61 8.87
C ILE A 293 -21.39 -4.97 7.51
N PRO A 294 -22.14 -3.86 7.48
CA PRO A 294 -22.19 -2.98 6.32
C PRO A 294 -20.81 -2.38 6.07
N ASP A 295 -20.47 -2.08 4.81
CA ASP A 295 -19.14 -1.54 4.49
C ASP A 295 -19.05 -0.06 4.89
N ILE A 296 -20.10 0.70 4.58
CA ILE A 296 -20.11 2.17 4.71
C ILE A 296 -21.48 2.64 5.17
N LEU A 297 -21.51 3.44 6.23
CA LEU A 297 -22.68 4.09 6.79
C LEU A 297 -22.40 5.58 6.96
N PHE A 298 -23.28 6.44 6.46
CA PHE A 298 -23.24 7.86 6.82
C PHE A 298 -24.66 8.43 6.94
N LYS A 299 -24.78 9.56 7.65
CA LYS A 299 -26.05 10.25 7.90
C LYS A 299 -26.03 11.66 7.33
N LYS A 300 -27.12 12.06 6.67
CA LYS A 300 -27.37 13.45 6.26
C LYS A 300 -28.83 13.81 6.47
N ASN A 301 -29.14 14.95 7.08
CA ASN A 301 -30.50 15.48 7.24
C ASN A 301 -31.54 14.44 7.74
N HIS A 302 -31.18 13.64 8.75
CA HIS A 302 -32.00 12.54 9.30
C HIS A 302 -32.22 11.33 8.38
N GLU A 303 -31.54 11.25 7.25
CA GLU A 303 -31.53 10.08 6.37
C GLU A 303 -30.26 9.28 6.60
N LEU A 304 -30.38 7.95 6.56
CA LEU A 304 -29.27 7.01 6.62
C LEU A 304 -28.94 6.52 5.22
N TYR A 305 -27.65 6.46 4.91
CA TYR A 305 -27.14 5.94 3.66
C TYR A 305 -26.33 4.68 3.97
N VAL A 306 -26.79 3.54 3.46
CA VAL A 306 -26.16 2.24 3.62
C VAL A 306 -25.54 1.85 2.29
N LEU A 307 -24.21 1.93 2.22
CA LEU A 307 -23.43 1.70 1.02
C LEU A 307 -22.64 0.40 1.18
N ASP A 308 -22.65 -0.44 0.16
CA ASP A 308 -21.82 -1.65 0.09
C ASP A 308 -20.97 -1.60 -1.19
N ALA A 309 -19.66 -1.69 -1.00
CA ALA A 309 -18.64 -1.49 -2.02
C ALA A 309 -18.33 -2.81 -2.71
N LYS A 310 -19.02 -3.06 -3.83
CA LYS A 310 -18.94 -4.30 -4.59
C LYS A 310 -17.84 -4.27 -5.65
N TYR A 311 -16.80 -5.08 -5.46
CA TYR A 311 -15.68 -5.22 -6.39
C TYR A 311 -15.96 -6.13 -7.60
N TYR A 312 -16.99 -5.79 -8.37
CA TYR A 312 -17.53 -6.57 -9.50
C TYR A 312 -17.16 -5.97 -10.87
N ARG A 313 -17.14 -6.81 -11.93
CA ARG A 313 -16.86 -6.42 -13.33
C ARG A 313 -18.15 -6.14 -14.10
N ILE A 314 -18.90 -5.14 -13.65
CA ILE A 314 -20.27 -4.92 -14.12
C ILE A 314 -20.39 -4.59 -15.62
N LYS A 315 -19.30 -4.12 -16.26
CA LYS A 315 -19.26 -3.81 -17.70
C LYS A 315 -19.07 -5.03 -18.61
N GLU A 316 -18.74 -6.19 -18.07
CA GLU A 316 -18.51 -7.42 -18.85
C GLU A 316 -19.78 -8.27 -19.06
N GLY A 317 -20.94 -7.82 -18.59
CA GLY A 317 -22.24 -8.44 -18.85
C GLY A 317 -23.06 -8.74 -17.59
N LEU A 318 -24.35 -9.02 -17.79
CA LEU A 318 -25.35 -9.15 -16.71
C LEU A 318 -25.03 -10.25 -15.68
N GLY A 319 -24.33 -11.31 -16.08
CA GLY A 319 -23.85 -12.37 -15.18
C GLY A 319 -22.72 -11.94 -14.24
N LYS A 320 -22.30 -10.67 -14.30
CA LYS A 320 -21.27 -10.07 -13.45
C LYS A 320 -21.84 -9.00 -12.51
N LEU A 321 -23.16 -8.98 -12.32
CA LEU A 321 -23.83 -8.20 -11.28
C LEU A 321 -23.88 -9.00 -9.95
N PRO A 322 -24.08 -8.35 -8.79
CA PRO A 322 -24.26 -9.04 -7.53
C PRO A 322 -25.39 -10.06 -7.57
N GLY A 323 -25.15 -11.23 -7.01
CA GLY A 323 -26.14 -12.31 -6.95
C GLY A 323 -27.10 -12.18 -5.77
N TRP A 324 -27.99 -13.18 -5.63
CA TRP A 324 -29.00 -13.26 -4.55
C TRP A 324 -28.43 -12.95 -3.17
N LYS A 325 -27.30 -13.57 -2.80
CA LYS A 325 -26.68 -13.39 -1.47
C LYS A 325 -26.37 -11.92 -1.18
N ASP A 326 -25.79 -11.21 -2.13
CA ASP A 326 -25.42 -9.80 -1.96
C ASP A 326 -26.64 -8.89 -1.93
N ILE A 327 -27.62 -9.13 -2.81
CA ILE A 327 -28.87 -8.38 -2.85
C ILE A 327 -29.64 -8.52 -1.54
N VAL A 328 -29.80 -9.76 -1.05
CA VAL A 328 -30.51 -10.02 0.22
C VAL A 328 -29.76 -9.41 1.39
N LYS A 329 -28.43 -9.56 1.45
CA LYS A 329 -27.61 -8.96 2.51
C LYS A 329 -27.83 -7.44 2.56
N GLN A 330 -27.78 -6.78 1.41
CA GLN A 330 -27.95 -5.32 1.34
C GLN A 330 -29.37 -4.87 1.72
N LEU A 331 -30.41 -5.55 1.22
CA LEU A 331 -31.79 -5.25 1.61
C LEU A 331 -31.99 -5.48 3.11
N PHE A 332 -31.40 -6.53 3.67
CA PHE A 332 -31.51 -6.85 5.09
C PHE A 332 -30.84 -5.79 5.97
N TYR A 333 -29.67 -5.25 5.57
CA TYR A 333 -29.03 -4.15 6.29
C TYR A 333 -29.99 -2.97 6.48
N ALA A 334 -30.56 -2.41 5.41
CA ALA A 334 -31.52 -1.32 5.56
C ALA A 334 -32.80 -1.73 6.29
N GLN A 335 -33.32 -2.93 6.04
CA GLN A 335 -34.54 -3.38 6.71
C GLN A 335 -34.33 -3.50 8.22
N SER A 336 -33.14 -3.92 8.64
CA SER A 336 -32.78 -4.04 10.05
C SER A 336 -32.79 -2.67 10.77
N PHE A 337 -32.38 -1.60 10.08
CA PHE A 337 -32.51 -0.24 10.59
C PHE A 337 -33.96 0.28 10.60
N LYS A 338 -34.80 -0.11 9.63
CA LYS A 338 -36.24 0.24 9.61
C LYS A 338 -37.02 -0.41 10.75
N ASN A 339 -36.70 -1.66 11.04
CA ASN A 339 -37.46 -2.52 11.95
C ASN A 339 -37.00 -2.46 13.42
N ASN A 340 -36.22 -1.45 13.82
CA ASN A 340 -35.80 -1.25 15.20
C ASN A 340 -36.94 -0.75 16.11
N GLY A 341 -37.98 -1.58 16.25
CA GLY A 341 -39.05 -1.49 17.25
C GLY A 341 -38.59 -1.92 18.66
N PHE A 342 -37.30 -1.74 18.99
CA PHE A 342 -36.80 -1.89 20.35
C PHE A 342 -36.85 -0.52 21.03
N ALA A 343 -37.54 -0.49 22.16
CA ALA A 343 -37.97 0.70 22.88
C ALA A 343 -36.83 1.71 23.13
N GLU A 344 -37.21 3.00 23.02
CA GLU A 344 -36.44 4.25 23.22
C GLU A 344 -35.86 4.95 21.98
N ASN A 345 -35.67 4.29 20.84
CA ASN A 345 -35.09 4.92 19.63
C ASN A 345 -35.93 4.79 18.33
N SER A 346 -37.23 4.55 18.45
CA SER A 346 -38.15 4.48 17.31
C SER A 346 -38.35 5.87 16.66
N ASN A 347 -37.35 6.39 15.94
CA ASN A 347 -37.36 7.52 14.99
C ASN A 347 -35.92 8.04 14.65
N THR A 348 -34.87 7.22 14.71
CA THR A 348 -33.50 7.73 14.48
C THR A 348 -33.29 8.27 13.05
N PHE A 349 -33.96 7.67 12.06
CA PHE A 349 -33.85 8.03 10.65
C PHE A 349 -35.24 8.13 9.99
N GLN A 350 -35.45 9.17 9.17
CA GLN A 350 -36.69 9.39 8.42
C GLN A 350 -36.74 8.57 7.14
N ASP A 351 -35.58 8.31 6.54
CA ASP A 351 -35.45 7.50 5.33
C ASP A 351 -34.11 6.75 5.34
N ILE A 352 -34.06 5.65 4.59
CA ILE A 352 -32.88 4.79 4.46
C ILE A 352 -32.64 4.48 2.99
N HIS A 353 -31.45 4.84 2.51
CA HIS A 353 -31.04 4.65 1.11
C HIS A 353 -30.06 3.48 0.99
N ASN A 354 -30.43 2.50 0.17
CA ASN A 354 -29.61 1.32 -0.11
C ASN A 354 -28.80 1.50 -1.37
N ILE A 355 -27.49 1.32 -1.30
CA ILE A 355 -26.60 1.67 -2.39
C ILE A 355 -25.51 0.60 -2.60
N PHE A 356 -25.30 0.18 -3.85
CA PHE A 356 -24.11 -0.51 -4.28
C PHE A 356 -23.15 0.44 -4.99
N LEU A 357 -21.86 0.31 -4.67
CA LEU A 357 -20.79 1.02 -5.35
C LEU A 357 -19.93 0.05 -6.15
N PHE A 358 -19.70 0.34 -7.43
CA PHE A 358 -18.91 -0.49 -8.32
C PHE A 358 -17.70 0.25 -8.88
N PRO A 359 -16.54 -0.41 -8.98
CA PRO A 359 -15.38 0.16 -9.66
C PRO A 359 -15.63 0.22 -11.17
N SER A 360 -15.37 1.38 -11.77
CA SER A 360 -15.54 1.62 -13.20
C SER A 360 -14.56 2.69 -13.70
N THR A 361 -14.50 2.88 -15.02
CA THR A 361 -13.96 4.10 -15.63
C THR A 361 -15.15 4.90 -16.14
N CYS A 362 -15.32 6.13 -15.68
CA CYS A 362 -16.42 7.00 -16.13
C CYS A 362 -15.96 8.46 -16.26
N ALA A 363 -16.61 9.20 -17.15
CA ALA A 363 -16.28 10.61 -17.40
C ALA A 363 -16.57 11.51 -16.18
N GLU A 364 -17.51 11.09 -15.34
CA GLU A 364 -17.83 11.71 -14.05
C GLU A 364 -17.15 10.94 -12.92
N THR A 365 -16.97 11.55 -11.75
CA THR A 365 -16.37 10.88 -10.57
C THR A 365 -17.26 9.77 -10.02
N ILE A 366 -18.58 9.92 -10.16
CA ILE A 366 -19.61 8.95 -9.78
C ILE A 366 -20.78 9.05 -10.75
N ARG A 367 -21.36 7.93 -11.14
CA ARG A 367 -22.47 7.86 -12.09
C ARG A 367 -23.50 6.82 -11.68
N HIS A 368 -24.79 7.15 -11.79
CA HIS A 368 -25.85 6.15 -11.61
C HIS A 368 -25.80 5.09 -12.73
N PHE A 369 -25.74 3.83 -12.32
CA PHE A 369 -25.69 2.67 -13.20
C PHE A 369 -27.07 2.02 -13.39
N GLY A 370 -27.87 1.94 -12.32
CA GLY A 370 -29.17 1.29 -12.33
C GLY A 370 -29.65 0.97 -10.92
N PHE A 371 -30.54 -0.01 -10.76
CA PHE A 371 -30.95 -0.48 -9.45
C PHE A 371 -31.22 -1.99 -9.46
N SER A 372 -31.17 -2.60 -8.28
CA SER A 372 -31.67 -3.95 -8.02
C SER A 372 -32.87 -3.87 -7.08
N ALA A 373 -33.84 -4.77 -7.25
CA ALA A 373 -35.02 -4.85 -6.39
C ALA A 373 -35.63 -6.25 -6.46
N VAL A 374 -36.51 -6.54 -5.50
CA VAL A 374 -37.34 -7.75 -5.55
C VAL A 374 -38.63 -7.44 -6.31
N LYS A 375 -38.92 -8.24 -7.32
CA LYS A 375 -40.07 -8.02 -8.21
C LYS A 375 -41.39 -7.95 -7.43
N GLY A 376 -42.11 -6.84 -7.56
CA GLY A 376 -43.37 -6.58 -6.84
C GLY A 376 -43.20 -6.06 -5.41
N LEU A 377 -41.97 -5.83 -4.95
CA LEU A 377 -41.63 -5.30 -3.62
C LEU A 377 -40.66 -4.10 -3.73
N GLU A 378 -40.68 -3.40 -4.87
CA GLU A 378 -39.81 -2.26 -5.17
C GLU A 378 -40.16 -0.99 -4.37
N ASP A 379 -41.39 -0.90 -3.88
CA ASP A 379 -41.85 0.20 -3.04
C ASP A 379 -41.24 0.08 -1.64
N LYS A 380 -40.61 1.15 -1.15
CA LYS A 380 -39.85 1.13 0.11
C LYS A 380 -40.72 1.18 1.37
N HIS A 381 -42.00 1.51 1.23
CA HIS A 381 -42.98 1.60 2.33
C HIS A 381 -43.77 0.30 2.48
N THR A 382 -44.03 -0.40 1.38
CA THR A 382 -44.83 -1.63 1.35
C THR A 382 -44.01 -2.89 1.06
N GLY A 383 -42.78 -2.74 0.58
CA GLY A 383 -41.85 -3.83 0.26
C GLY A 383 -40.42 -3.56 0.76
N PHE A 384 -39.44 -4.16 0.09
CA PHE A 384 -38.03 -4.06 0.46
C PHE A 384 -37.35 -2.79 -0.07
N GLY A 385 -37.95 -2.13 -1.06
CA GLY A 385 -37.35 -0.99 -1.74
C GLY A 385 -36.35 -1.39 -2.82
N LYS A 386 -35.65 -0.38 -3.34
CA LYS A 386 -34.59 -0.53 -4.35
C LYS A 386 -33.21 -0.41 -3.70
N ILE A 387 -32.23 -1.12 -4.25
CA ILE A 387 -30.81 -0.85 -4.06
C ILE A 387 -30.34 -0.07 -5.29
N PHE A 388 -29.99 1.19 -5.14
CA PHE A 388 -29.40 1.98 -6.22
C PHE A 388 -27.97 1.52 -6.48
N ALA A 389 -27.57 1.45 -7.74
CA ALA A 389 -26.24 1.06 -8.16
C ALA A 389 -25.52 2.26 -8.76
N PHE A 390 -24.34 2.56 -8.24
CA PHE A 390 -23.47 3.63 -8.72
C PHE A 390 -22.12 3.08 -9.15
N GLU A 391 -21.60 3.62 -10.25
CA GLU A 391 -20.22 3.47 -10.69
C GLU A 391 -19.38 4.58 -10.09
N ILE A 392 -18.18 4.25 -9.62
CA ILE A 392 -17.17 5.22 -9.18
C ILE A 392 -15.96 5.06 -10.10
N ASP A 393 -15.41 6.19 -10.55
CA ASP A 393 -14.18 6.18 -11.32
C ASP A 393 -13.00 5.71 -10.46
N VAL A 394 -12.33 4.63 -10.88
CA VAL A 394 -11.27 4.00 -10.09
C VAL A 394 -10.03 4.89 -10.01
N GLU A 395 -9.69 5.62 -11.07
CA GLU A 395 -8.53 6.51 -11.06
C GLU A 395 -8.75 7.66 -10.08
N PHE A 396 -9.96 8.23 -10.06
CA PHE A 396 -10.40 9.17 -9.04
C PHE A 396 -10.34 8.57 -7.63
N ALA A 397 -10.88 7.37 -7.42
CA ALA A 397 -10.88 6.74 -6.10
C ALA A 397 -9.46 6.50 -5.55
N LEU A 398 -8.55 6.00 -6.39
CA LEU A 398 -7.14 5.82 -6.03
C LEU A 398 -6.47 7.17 -5.68
N ASN A 399 -6.72 8.21 -6.48
CA ASN A 399 -6.17 9.54 -6.27
C ASN A 399 -6.63 10.14 -4.94
N THR A 400 -7.94 10.14 -4.69
CA THR A 400 -8.50 10.60 -3.42
C THR A 400 -7.95 9.81 -2.25
N TYR A 401 -7.88 8.48 -2.36
CA TYR A 401 -7.36 7.66 -1.28
C TYR A 401 -5.91 8.03 -0.94
N VAL A 402 -5.04 8.16 -1.95
CA VAL A 402 -3.62 8.48 -1.75
C VAL A 402 -3.42 9.88 -1.17
N TYR A 403 -4.11 10.89 -1.68
CA TYR A 403 -3.86 12.30 -1.32
C TYR A 403 -4.83 12.88 -0.28
N GLU A 404 -5.82 12.10 0.16
CA GLU A 404 -6.81 12.51 1.19
C GLU A 404 -7.58 13.78 0.83
N ASN A 405 -7.87 13.96 -0.46
CA ASN A 405 -8.61 15.13 -0.94
C ASN A 405 -10.08 15.04 -0.52
N GLU A 406 -10.64 16.14 -0.02
CA GLU A 406 -12.09 16.28 0.13
C GLU A 406 -12.79 16.15 -1.24
N THR A 407 -13.84 15.34 -1.31
CA THR A 407 -14.43 14.94 -2.61
C THR A 407 -15.80 15.55 -2.89
N GLY A 408 -16.53 15.95 -1.85
CA GLY A 408 -17.96 16.29 -1.93
C GLY A 408 -18.81 15.16 -2.56
N LEU A 409 -18.32 13.91 -2.54
CA LEU A 409 -18.96 12.82 -3.27
C LEU A 409 -20.26 12.37 -2.61
N GLN A 410 -20.37 12.50 -1.28
CA GLN A 410 -21.64 12.34 -0.57
C GLN A 410 -22.72 13.24 -1.16
N ASP A 411 -22.47 14.55 -1.27
CA ASP A 411 -23.46 15.50 -1.78
C ASP A 411 -23.81 15.22 -3.25
N LYS A 412 -22.83 14.83 -4.08
CA LYS A 412 -23.09 14.38 -5.46
C LYS A 412 -23.98 13.13 -5.52
N LEU A 413 -23.72 12.15 -4.67
CA LEU A 413 -24.52 10.93 -4.57
C LEU A 413 -25.96 11.24 -4.15
N ILE A 414 -26.14 12.03 -3.09
CA ILE A 414 -27.45 12.47 -2.60
C ILE A 414 -28.23 13.19 -3.70
N ASN A 415 -27.59 14.16 -4.38
CA ASN A 415 -28.23 14.89 -5.49
C ASN A 415 -28.65 13.98 -6.65
N ASN A 416 -27.91 12.89 -6.92
CA ASN A 416 -28.34 11.90 -7.92
C ASN A 416 -29.55 11.11 -7.43
N ILE A 417 -29.57 10.68 -6.17
CA ILE A 417 -30.70 9.93 -5.59
C ILE A 417 -31.97 10.76 -5.58
N VAL A 418 -31.89 12.04 -5.21
CA VAL A 418 -33.02 12.98 -5.24
C VAL A 418 -33.60 13.15 -6.65
N LYS A 419 -32.77 13.10 -7.69
CA LYS A 419 -33.24 13.16 -9.09
C LYS A 419 -33.88 11.86 -9.58
N LEU A 420 -33.61 10.74 -8.91
CA LEU A 420 -34.08 9.40 -9.28
C LEU A 420 -35.31 8.94 -8.48
N SER A 421 -35.59 9.63 -7.37
CA SER A 421 -36.75 9.46 -6.50
C SER A 421 -37.91 10.29 -7.02
#